data_AF-A0A4S2A8U9-F1
#
_entry.id   AF-A0A4S2A8U9-F1
#
_cell.length_a   1.000
_cell.length_b   1.000
_cell.length_c   1.000
_cell.angle_alpha   90.00
_cell.angle_beta   90.00
_cell.angle_gamma   90.00
#
_symmetry.space_group_name_H-M   'P 1'
#
loop_
_entity.id
_entity.type
_entity.pdbx_description
1 polymer ?
#
loop_
_entity_poly.entity_id
_entity_poly.type
_entity_poly.pdbx_seq_one_letter_code
_entity_poly.pdbx_strand_id
1 'polypeptide(L)'
;MAKCKIKSLKSRKKKATLKWGKVKDAYWYEVCFSTKRNAGGKKRTVYGTSFTTPKLKKGKVYYFKVRAYGYPGNGSTSAYSAWSAVKKVRIK
;
A
#
# COMPACT_ATOMS: atom_id res chain seq x y z
N MET A 1 13.65 -8.72 3.83
CA MET A 1 13.01 -8.02 2.68
C MET A 1 13.12 -6.51 2.84
N ALA A 2 13.34 -5.78 1.75
CA ALA A 2 13.42 -4.32 1.77
C ALA A 2 12.06 -3.65 2.04
N LYS A 3 12.07 -2.49 2.69
CA LYS A 3 10.88 -1.68 2.97
C LYS A 3 10.29 -1.10 1.68
N CYS A 4 8.98 -1.26 1.48
CA CYS A 4 8.26 -0.64 0.37
C CYS A 4 8.34 0.90 0.42
N LYS A 5 8.54 1.54 -0.74
CA LYS A 5 8.47 3.00 -0.90
C LYS A 5 7.33 3.37 -1.84
N ILE A 6 6.32 4.07 -1.31
CA ILE A 6 5.23 4.65 -2.10
C ILE A 6 5.81 5.79 -2.93
N LYS A 7 5.79 5.64 -4.26
CA LYS A 7 6.30 6.63 -5.23
C LYS A 7 5.26 7.68 -5.56
N SER A 8 3.99 7.27 -5.69
CA SER A 8 2.91 8.15 -6.09
C SER A 8 1.62 7.78 -5.37
N LEU A 9 0.89 8.78 -4.91
CA LEU A 9 -0.45 8.68 -4.34
C LEU A 9 -1.28 9.82 -4.91
N LYS A 10 -2.27 9.49 -5.75
CA LYS A 10 -3.14 10.49 -6.42
C LYS A 10 -4.60 10.16 -6.16
N SER A 11 -5.43 11.18 -5.96
CA SER A 11 -6.89 11.01 -5.90
C SER A 11 -7.56 11.42 -7.20
N ARG A 12 -8.49 10.62 -7.71
CA ARG A 12 -9.32 10.93 -8.88
C ARG A 12 -10.74 10.41 -8.65
N LYS A 13 -11.75 11.29 -8.76
CA LYS A 13 -13.19 10.97 -8.74
C LYS A 13 -13.58 9.91 -7.68
N LYS A 14 -13.58 10.26 -6.38
CA LYS A 14 -13.89 9.34 -5.28
C LYS A 14 -12.96 8.12 -5.15
N LYS A 15 -11.81 8.06 -5.83
CA LYS A 15 -10.84 6.96 -5.73
C LYS A 15 -9.44 7.51 -5.46
N ALA A 16 -8.57 6.67 -4.91
CA ALA A 16 -7.15 6.94 -4.78
C ALA A 16 -6.35 5.86 -5.52
N THR A 17 -5.35 6.27 -6.28
CA THR A 17 -4.42 5.39 -6.98
C THR A 17 -3.04 5.54 -6.36
N LEU A 18 -2.49 4.40 -5.97
CA LEU A 18 -1.19 4.23 -5.34
C LEU A 18 -0.26 3.51 -6.29
N LYS A 19 1.00 3.96 -6.32
CA LYS A 19 2.10 3.26 -6.99
C LYS A 19 3.31 3.24 -6.06
N TRP A 20 4.00 2.11 -6.00
CA TRP A 20 5.20 1.93 -5.18
C TRP A 20 6.32 1.26 -5.98
N GLY A 21 7.54 1.27 -5.42
CA GLY A 21 8.65 0.53 -6.00
C GLY A 21 8.51 -0.97 -5.83
N LYS A 22 8.91 -1.73 -6.85
CA LYS A 22 9.03 -3.19 -6.76
C LYS A 22 10.07 -3.51 -5.69
N VAL A 23 9.71 -4.38 -4.75
CA VAL A 23 10.63 -4.95 -3.76
C VAL A 23 11.14 -6.28 -4.33
N LYS A 24 12.46 -6.49 -4.27
CA LYS A 24 13.07 -7.76 -4.68
C LYS A 24 12.49 -8.89 -3.83
N ASP A 25 12.19 -10.01 -4.48
CA ASP A 25 11.65 -11.22 -3.85
C ASP A 25 10.23 -11.07 -3.24
N ALA A 26 9.50 -10.02 -3.61
CA ALA A 26 8.10 -9.84 -3.26
C ALA A 26 7.17 -10.59 -4.24
N TYR A 27 6.36 -11.49 -3.69
CA TYR A 27 5.28 -12.17 -4.40
C TYR A 27 4.06 -11.29 -4.56
N TRP A 28 3.69 -10.59 -3.49
CA TRP A 28 2.55 -9.68 -3.47
C TRP A 28 2.76 -8.58 -2.42
N TYR A 29 1.85 -7.61 -2.40
CA TYR A 29 1.89 -6.46 -1.53
C TYR A 29 0.59 -6.33 -0.76
N GLU A 30 0.69 -6.00 0.53
CA GLU A 30 -0.46 -5.65 1.35
C GLU A 30 -0.58 -4.13 1.43
N VAL A 31 -1.67 -3.61 0.89
CA VAL A 31 -2.03 -2.19 1.00
C VAL A 31 -3.02 -2.04 2.14
N CYS A 32 -2.67 -1.25 3.14
CA CYS A 32 -3.58 -0.91 4.22
C CYS A 32 -3.99 0.56 4.12
N PHE A 33 -5.29 0.83 4.21
CA PHE A 33 -5.84 2.16 4.08
C PHE A 33 -7.03 2.43 4.99
N SER A 34 -7.08 3.65 5.54
CA SER A 34 -8.10 4.07 6.50
C SER A 34 -8.20 5.58 6.58
N THR A 35 -9.24 6.10 7.21
CA THR A 35 -9.28 7.51 7.66
C THR A 35 -8.44 7.72 8.92
N LYS A 36 -7.98 6.65 9.58
CA LYS A 36 -7.08 6.70 10.75
C LYS A 36 -5.65 7.02 10.33
N ARG A 37 -4.95 7.84 11.12
CA ARG A 37 -3.57 8.31 10.85
C ARG A 37 -2.53 7.19 10.73
N ASN A 38 -2.75 6.05 11.40
CA ASN A 38 -1.87 4.86 11.33
C ASN A 38 -2.15 3.95 10.12
N ALA A 39 -3.11 4.33 9.26
CA ALA A 39 -3.62 3.52 8.15
C ALA A 39 -3.97 2.09 8.59
N GLY A 40 -4.46 1.87 9.82
CA GLY A 40 -4.81 0.56 10.37
C GLY A 40 -6.27 0.19 10.12
N GLY A 41 -6.71 0.18 8.85
CA GLY A 41 -8.09 -0.10 8.48
C GLY A 41 -8.19 -1.25 7.47
N LYS A 42 -8.73 -0.94 6.29
CA LYS A 42 -8.94 -1.93 5.23
C LYS A 42 -7.61 -2.38 4.66
N LYS A 43 -7.42 -3.70 4.53
CA LYS A 43 -6.26 -4.32 3.89
C LYS A 43 -6.66 -4.88 2.52
N ARG A 44 -5.74 -4.81 1.56
CA ARG A 44 -5.91 -5.40 0.22
C ARG A 44 -4.60 -6.02 -0.25
N THR A 45 -4.70 -7.24 -0.75
CA THR A 45 -3.63 -7.96 -1.43
C THR A 45 -3.53 -7.49 -2.87
N VAL A 46 -2.31 -7.22 -3.32
CA VAL A 46 -2.02 -6.69 -4.65
C VAL A 46 -0.78 -7.39 -5.19
N TYR A 47 -0.91 -8.10 -6.31
CA TYR A 47 0.22 -8.80 -6.94
C TYR A 47 1.12 -7.86 -7.77
N GLY A 48 0.60 -6.68 -8.13
CA GLY A 48 1.34 -5.63 -8.84
C GLY A 48 1.93 -4.55 -7.93
N THR A 49 2.55 -3.55 -8.54
CA THR A 49 3.12 -2.38 -7.86
C THR A 49 2.19 -1.16 -7.85
N SER A 50 0.93 -1.36 -8.21
CA SER A 50 -0.09 -0.32 -8.27
C SER A 50 -1.43 -0.81 -7.78
N PHE A 51 -2.16 0.05 -7.07
CA PHE A 51 -3.49 -0.24 -6.56
C PHE A 51 -4.39 0.98 -6.68
N THR A 52 -5.61 0.75 -7.14
CA THR A 52 -6.66 1.78 -7.13
C THR A 52 -7.74 1.36 -6.14
N THR A 53 -8.05 2.25 -5.20
CA THR A 53 -9.06 1.98 -4.18
C THR A 53 -10.45 1.86 -4.81
N PRO A 54 -11.35 1.09 -4.18
CA PRO A 54 -12.78 1.20 -4.46
C PRO A 54 -13.30 2.62 -4.14
N LYS A 55 -14.57 2.89 -4.43
CA LYS A 55 -15.22 4.19 -4.15
C LYS A 55 -15.02 4.55 -2.66
N LEU A 56 -14.32 5.65 -2.42
CA LEU A 56 -14.07 6.29 -1.14
C LEU A 56 -14.99 7.50 -0.95
N LYS A 57 -15.13 7.95 0.30
CA LYS A 57 -15.92 9.13 0.62
C LYS A 57 -15.20 10.40 0.15
N LYS A 58 -15.85 11.18 -0.72
CA LYS A 58 -15.38 12.51 -1.17
C LYS A 58 -15.20 13.44 0.04
N GLY A 59 -14.19 14.31 -0.03
CA GLY A 59 -13.89 15.27 1.03
C GLY A 59 -13.13 14.71 2.22
N LYS A 60 -13.01 13.38 2.37
CA LYS A 60 -12.27 12.77 3.48
C LYS A 60 -10.79 12.56 3.15
N VAL A 61 -9.95 12.66 4.18
CA VAL A 61 -8.53 12.29 4.13
C VAL A 61 -8.40 10.80 4.42
N TYR A 62 -7.71 10.10 3.54
CA TYR A 62 -7.35 8.71 3.73
C TYR A 62 -5.83 8.58 3.82
N TYR A 63 -5.39 7.70 4.72
CA TYR A 63 -4.02 7.33 4.98
C TYR A 63 -3.77 5.94 4.40
N PHE A 64 -2.58 5.74 3.87
CA PHE A 64 -2.16 4.55 3.14
C PHE A 64 -0.76 4.13 3.54
N LYS A 65 -0.56 2.83 3.67
CA LYS A 65 0.74 2.18 3.83
C LYS A 65 0.77 0.88 3.04
N VAL A 66 1.95 0.49 2.60
CA VAL A 66 2.16 -0.73 1.81
C VAL A 66 3.28 -1.54 2.44
N ARG A 67 3.13 -2.85 2.50
CA ARG A 67 4.23 -3.78 2.81
C ARG A 67 4.31 -4.84 1.72
N ALA A 68 5.49 -5.38 1.51
CA ALA A 68 5.69 -6.53 0.63
C ALA A 68 5.53 -7.82 1.43
N TYR A 69 5.15 -8.88 0.73
CA TYR A 69 5.17 -10.25 1.22
C TYR A 69 5.89 -11.12 0.22
N GLY A 70 6.78 -11.96 0.70
CA GLY A 70 7.55 -12.87 -0.14
C GLY A 70 8.67 -13.53 0.64
N TYR A 71 9.65 -14.03 -0.09
CA TYR A 71 10.72 -14.87 0.46
C TYR A 71 12.00 -14.05 0.47
N PRO A 72 12.59 -13.71 1.62
CA PRO A 72 13.78 -12.86 1.66
C PRO A 72 15.06 -13.49 1.09
N GLY A 73 15.02 -14.73 0.58
CA GLY A 73 16.14 -15.44 -0.05
C GLY A 73 15.84 -16.93 -0.28
N ASN A 74 16.74 -17.64 -0.98
CA ASN A 74 16.63 -19.07 -1.25
C ASN A 74 16.61 -19.87 0.07
N GLY A 75 15.46 -20.43 0.43
CA GLY A 75 15.26 -21.26 1.63
C GLY A 75 14.65 -20.55 2.83
N SER A 76 14.36 -19.25 2.76
CA SER A 76 13.68 -18.54 3.85
C SER A 76 12.18 -18.84 3.88
N THR A 77 11.54 -18.73 5.05
CA THR A 77 10.07 -18.74 5.12
C THR A 77 9.48 -17.44 4.59
N SER A 78 8.25 -17.51 4.08
CA SER A 78 7.54 -16.33 3.60
C SER A 78 7.35 -15.31 4.72
N ALA A 79 7.82 -14.08 4.50
CA ALA A 79 7.83 -13.02 5.49
C ALA A 79 7.25 -11.72 4.93
N TYR A 80 6.78 -10.87 5.83
CA TYR A 80 6.39 -9.51 5.50
C TYR A 80 7.58 -8.55 5.63
N SER A 81 7.69 -7.60 4.71
CA SER A 81 8.56 -6.45 4.91
C SER A 81 8.01 -5.51 5.98
N ALA A 82 8.87 -4.64 6.51
CA ALA A 82 8.42 -3.47 7.25
C ALA A 82 7.42 -2.64 6.40
N TRP A 83 6.44 -2.03 7.08
CA TRP A 83 5.49 -1.12 6.46
C TRP A 83 6.19 0.09 5.85
N SER A 84 5.70 0.56 4.70
CA SER A 84 6.13 1.83 4.11
C SER A 84 5.83 3.00 5.04
N ALA A 85 6.44 4.15 4.75
CA ALA A 85 5.96 5.41 5.31
C ALA A 85 4.47 5.59 5.01
N VAL A 86 3.71 6.08 5.99
CA VAL A 86 2.30 6.38 5.80
C VAL A 86 2.19 7.63 4.91
N LYS A 87 1.41 7.52 3.84
CA LYS A 87 1.07 8.65 2.96
C LYS A 87 -0.42 8.96 3.10
N LYS A 88 -0.78 10.24 3.01
CA LYS A 88 -2.18 10.68 3.09
C LYS A 88 -2.60 11.38 1.79
N VAL A 89 -3.87 11.26 1.43
CA VAL A 89 -4.48 12.01 0.33
C VAL A 89 -5.92 12.37 0.68
N ARG A 90 -6.32 13.58 0.30
CA ARG A 90 -7.72 14.04 0.38
C ARG A 90 -8.45 13.61 -0.88
N ILE A 91 -9.57 12.93 -0.72
CA ILE A 91 -10.36 12.44 -1.87
C ILE A 91 -11.16 13.60 -2.46
N LYS A 92 -10.89 13.90 -3.74
CA LYS A 92 -11.62 14.87 -4.56
C LYS A 92 -12.91 14.29 -5.15
#